data_AF-A0A965WWW7-F1
#
_entry.id   AF-A0A965WWW7-F1
#
_cell.length_a   1.000
_cell.length_b   1.000
_cell.length_c   1.000
_cell.angle_alpha   90.00
_cell.angle_beta   90.00
_cell.angle_gamma   90.00
#
_symmetry.space_group_name_H-M   'P 1'
#
loop_
_entity.id
_entity.type
_entity.pdbx_description
1 polymer ?
#
loop_
_entity_poly.entity_id
_entity_poly.type
_entity_poly.pdbx_seq_one_letter_code
_entity_poly.pdbx_strand_id
1 'polypeptide(L)'
;MPIIVGSIEASLRRFAHYDYWDDAVRRPMLADCGADILIYGMGELPITEIARRLKKGEKATEITDVRGTCVLVSDPAVCRYESLTLPSYAAVRDDKKSYAKAAFTEQNEQDSVRGRALIQECDGRYLIQNPPVVPPEGRALDAIFELPYARTYHPDYEALGGVPAIEEVQFSIIHNRGCFGSCNFCALSLHQGRYVTARSHDSVLREAKQIIASPGFKGYIHDVGGPTADFRGPACKKQKTAGTCPDRQCLFPTPCPAVDFDHSDYMSLLQKLRALDGVKKVFVRSGIRYDYMIRDKKSGFFGDLVCHHVSGQLKVAPEHISKNVLHYMGKPYADVFQRFSDEFYRLCEVHGKEQYL
;
A
#
# COMPACT_ATOMS: atom_id res chain seq x y z
N MET A 1 -30.23 9.12 3.06
CA MET A 1 -29.01 9.54 2.35
C MET A 1 -28.07 8.34 2.36
N PRO A 2 -27.52 7.92 1.22
CA PRO A 2 -26.62 6.77 1.19
C PRO A 2 -25.34 7.07 1.98
N ILE A 3 -24.90 6.12 2.80
CA ILE A 3 -23.67 6.20 3.60
C ILE A 3 -22.67 5.19 3.04
N ILE A 4 -21.55 5.71 2.55
CA ILE A 4 -20.45 4.93 2.00
C ILE A 4 -19.22 5.19 2.86
N VAL A 5 -18.58 4.14 3.35
CA VAL A 5 -17.41 4.24 4.22
C VAL A 5 -16.19 3.64 3.54
N GLY A 6 -15.01 4.22 3.76
CA GLY A 6 -13.76 3.71 3.22
C GLY A 6 -12.57 4.35 3.92
N SER A 7 -11.55 3.56 4.18
CA SER A 7 -10.27 3.96 4.78
C SER A 7 -9.38 2.72 4.92
N ILE A 8 -8.17 2.89 5.46
CA ILE A 8 -7.36 1.77 5.91
C ILE A 8 -8.09 0.96 6.99
N GLU A 9 -8.73 1.62 7.95
CA GLU A 9 -9.48 0.95 9.02
C GLU A 9 -10.66 0.15 8.48
N ALA A 10 -11.47 0.75 7.60
CA ALA A 10 -12.58 0.07 6.94
C ALA A 10 -12.09 -1.16 6.16
N SER A 11 -10.95 -1.03 5.47
CA SER A 11 -10.34 -2.15 4.75
C SER A 11 -9.95 -3.29 5.68
N LEU A 12 -9.30 -2.99 6.82
CA LEU A 12 -8.81 -4.01 7.74
C LEU A 12 -9.92 -4.65 8.58
N ARG A 13 -11.02 -3.92 8.83
CA ARG A 13 -12.17 -4.36 9.63
C ARG A 13 -13.37 -4.81 8.79
N ARG A 14 -13.16 -5.08 7.50
CA ARG A 14 -14.26 -5.42 6.57
C ARG A 14 -14.91 -6.76 6.89
N PHE A 15 -14.15 -7.74 7.38
CA PHE A 15 -14.65 -9.02 7.90
C PHE A 15 -14.63 -9.03 9.44
N ALA A 16 -15.09 -10.14 10.01
CA ALA A 16 -14.83 -10.44 11.41
C ALA A 16 -13.33 -10.36 11.70
N HIS A 17 -12.96 -9.56 12.70
CA HIS A 17 -11.56 -9.21 12.95
C HIS A 17 -11.27 -9.24 14.45
N TYR A 18 -10.05 -9.63 14.79
CA TYR A 18 -9.57 -9.55 16.16
C TYR A 18 -9.28 -8.08 16.52
N ASP A 19 -9.91 -7.59 17.57
CA ASP A 19 -9.59 -6.32 18.19
C ASP A 19 -8.75 -6.56 19.45
N TYR A 20 -7.55 -5.96 19.46
CA TYR A 20 -6.58 -6.14 20.52
C TYR A 20 -6.99 -5.43 21.82
N TRP A 21 -7.72 -4.31 21.73
CA TRP A 21 -8.13 -3.55 22.91
C TRP A 21 -9.21 -4.28 23.69
N ASP A 22 -10.11 -4.94 22.97
CA ASP A 22 -11.19 -5.73 23.56
C ASP A 22 -10.83 -7.19 23.83
N ASP A 23 -9.65 -7.63 23.37
CA ASP A 23 -9.22 -9.03 23.33
C ASP A 23 -10.31 -9.97 22.77
N ALA A 24 -10.97 -9.56 21.69
CA ALA A 24 -12.14 -10.23 21.16
C ALA A 24 -12.21 -10.20 19.64
N VAL A 25 -12.88 -11.19 19.05
CA VAL A 25 -13.26 -11.16 17.63
C VAL A 25 -14.54 -10.36 17.47
N ARG A 26 -14.40 -9.18 16.86
CA ARG A 26 -15.48 -8.25 16.52
C ARG A 26 -16.12 -8.64 15.19
N ARG A 27 -17.35 -8.16 14.99
CA ARG A 27 -18.11 -8.35 13.75
C ARG A 27 -17.49 -7.53 12.60
N PRO A 28 -17.85 -7.84 11.34
CA PRO A 28 -17.61 -6.93 10.23
C PRO A 28 -18.06 -5.51 10.53
N MET A 29 -17.27 -4.50 10.19
CA MET A 29 -17.60 -3.09 10.47
C MET A 29 -18.97 -2.68 9.90
N LEU A 30 -19.34 -3.18 8.70
CA LEU A 30 -20.65 -2.91 8.09
C LEU A 30 -21.83 -3.43 8.92
N ALA A 31 -21.63 -4.49 9.71
CA ALA A 31 -22.68 -5.01 10.58
C ALA A 31 -22.97 -4.07 11.76
N ASP A 32 -21.96 -3.33 12.23
CA ASP A 32 -22.05 -2.46 13.41
C ASP A 32 -22.32 -0.98 13.05
N CYS A 33 -21.75 -0.45 11.96
CA CYS A 33 -21.83 0.99 11.65
C CYS A 33 -23.07 1.41 10.84
N GLY A 34 -23.81 0.46 10.25
CA GLY A 34 -25.03 0.73 9.50
C GLY A 34 -24.83 1.47 8.16
N ALA A 35 -23.59 1.53 7.64
CA ALA A 35 -23.33 2.06 6.30
C ALA A 35 -23.88 1.12 5.21
N ASP A 36 -24.21 1.68 4.05
CA ASP A 36 -24.76 0.92 2.91
C ASP A 36 -23.67 0.14 2.18
N ILE A 37 -22.50 0.76 1.99
CA ILE A 37 -21.37 0.19 1.22
C ILE A 37 -20.06 0.51 1.93
N LEU A 38 -19.16 -0.48 1.99
CA LEU A 38 -17.78 -0.31 2.43
C LEU A 38 -16.87 -0.40 1.21
N ILE A 39 -15.97 0.56 1.03
CA ILE A 39 -14.90 0.52 0.04
C ILE A 39 -13.62 0.05 0.73
N TYR A 40 -13.02 -1.03 0.22
CA TYR A 40 -11.75 -1.54 0.71
C TYR A 40 -10.62 -1.36 -0.31
N GLY A 41 -9.43 -1.14 0.21
CA GLY A 41 -8.26 -0.79 -0.59
C GLY A 41 -8.35 0.60 -1.21
N MET A 42 -7.91 0.73 -2.46
CA MET A 42 -7.89 2.04 -3.13
C MET A 42 -9.27 2.45 -3.63
N GLY A 43 -9.77 3.57 -3.13
CA GLY A 43 -11.17 3.93 -3.25
C GLY A 43 -11.56 4.77 -4.46
N GLU A 44 -10.61 5.27 -5.27
CA GLU A 44 -10.88 6.30 -6.29
C GLU A 44 -11.79 5.80 -7.41
N LEU A 45 -11.56 4.58 -7.90
CA LEU A 45 -12.40 3.97 -8.93
C LEU A 45 -13.78 3.55 -8.38
N PRO A 46 -13.87 2.79 -7.27
CA PRO A 46 -15.18 2.38 -6.75
C PRO A 46 -16.04 3.57 -6.32
N ILE A 47 -15.49 4.62 -5.68
CA ILE A 47 -16.31 5.77 -5.27
C ILE A 47 -16.88 6.52 -6.47
N THR A 48 -16.11 6.65 -7.54
CA THR A 48 -16.55 7.31 -8.77
C THR A 48 -17.67 6.52 -9.44
N GLU A 49 -17.54 5.19 -9.49
CA GLU A 49 -18.55 4.30 -10.08
C GLU A 49 -19.85 4.31 -9.26
N ILE A 50 -19.75 4.23 -7.92
CA ILE A 50 -20.92 4.32 -7.03
C ILE A 50 -21.60 5.69 -7.21
N ALA A 51 -20.86 6.79 -7.18
CA ALA A 51 -21.42 8.13 -7.35
C ALA A 51 -22.14 8.29 -8.70
N ARG A 52 -21.58 7.72 -9.77
CA ARG A 52 -22.19 7.72 -11.11
C ARG A 52 -23.50 6.94 -11.13
N ARG A 53 -23.60 5.82 -10.42
CA ARG A 53 -24.82 4.99 -10.32
C ARG A 53 -25.90 5.66 -9.48
N LEU A 54 -25.53 6.22 -8.32
CA LEU A 54 -26.43 7.02 -7.49
C LEU A 54 -27.01 8.22 -8.25
N LYS A 55 -26.18 8.92 -9.04
CA LYS A 55 -26.63 10.02 -9.91
C LYS A 55 -27.66 9.58 -10.96
N LYS A 56 -27.64 8.31 -11.37
CA LYS A 56 -28.63 7.73 -12.30
C LYS A 56 -29.90 7.26 -11.61
N GLY A 57 -30.02 7.43 -10.29
CA GLY A 57 -31.21 7.08 -9.50
C GLY A 57 -31.20 5.65 -8.95
N GLU A 58 -30.12 4.91 -9.12
CA GLU A 58 -29.98 3.59 -8.50
C GLU A 58 -29.84 3.72 -6.98
N LYS A 59 -30.49 2.83 -6.21
CA LYS A 59 -30.40 2.86 -4.75
C LYS A 59 -29.09 2.24 -4.29
N ALA A 60 -28.49 2.77 -3.23
CA ALA A 60 -27.25 2.20 -2.68
C ALA A 60 -27.37 0.70 -2.33
N THR A 61 -28.53 0.26 -1.84
CA THR A 61 -28.83 -1.15 -1.53
C THR A 61 -28.86 -2.06 -2.76
N GLU A 62 -28.97 -1.50 -3.97
CA GLU A 62 -28.98 -2.24 -5.24
C GLU A 62 -27.57 -2.31 -5.87
N ILE A 63 -26.64 -1.48 -5.40
CA ILE A 63 -25.25 -1.43 -5.87
C ILE A 63 -24.44 -2.50 -5.13
N THR A 64 -24.57 -3.76 -5.56
CA THR A 64 -23.95 -4.91 -4.88
C THR A 64 -22.72 -5.48 -5.58
N ASP A 65 -22.35 -4.94 -6.74
CA ASP A 65 -21.41 -5.57 -7.68
C ASP A 65 -20.23 -4.65 -8.08
N VAL A 66 -19.96 -3.59 -7.33
CA VAL A 66 -18.78 -2.74 -7.60
C VAL A 66 -17.53 -3.41 -7.03
N ARG A 67 -16.52 -3.66 -7.87
CA ARG A 67 -15.22 -4.19 -7.42
C ARG A 67 -14.58 -3.31 -6.34
N GLY A 68 -13.88 -3.91 -5.37
CA GLY A 68 -13.28 -3.18 -4.26
C GLY A 68 -14.30 -2.70 -3.21
N THR A 69 -15.50 -3.29 -3.18
CA THR A 69 -16.53 -2.97 -2.19
C THR A 69 -16.98 -4.19 -1.40
N CYS A 70 -17.52 -3.94 -0.21
CA CYS A 70 -18.31 -4.89 0.55
C CYS A 70 -19.73 -4.36 0.75
N VAL A 71 -20.69 -5.27 0.82
CA VAL A 71 -22.10 -5.01 1.13
C VAL A 71 -22.61 -6.05 2.11
N LEU A 72 -23.60 -5.68 2.92
CA LEU A 72 -24.26 -6.56 3.87
C LEU A 72 -25.68 -6.86 3.39
N VAL A 73 -25.98 -8.13 3.13
CA VAL A 73 -27.23 -8.56 2.47
C VAL A 73 -27.91 -9.70 3.22
N SER A 74 -29.20 -9.92 2.96
CA SER A 74 -29.96 -11.03 3.55
C SER A 74 -29.84 -12.34 2.76
N ASP A 75 -29.57 -12.26 1.45
CA ASP A 75 -29.45 -13.41 0.57
C ASP A 75 -28.09 -13.38 -0.14
N PRO A 76 -27.19 -14.36 0.05
CA PRO A 76 -25.89 -14.39 -0.59
C PRO A 76 -25.96 -14.62 -2.11
N ALA A 77 -27.11 -15.07 -2.64
CA ALA A 77 -27.30 -15.31 -4.07
C ALA A 77 -27.26 -14.02 -4.92
N VAL A 78 -27.31 -12.84 -4.28
CA VAL A 78 -27.11 -11.56 -4.97
C VAL A 78 -25.67 -11.34 -5.44
N CYS A 79 -24.71 -12.13 -4.94
CA CYS A 79 -23.32 -12.09 -5.37
C CYS A 79 -23.22 -12.36 -6.88
N ARG A 80 -22.64 -11.42 -7.62
CA ARG A 80 -22.50 -11.50 -9.10
C ARG A 80 -21.20 -12.15 -9.57
N TYR A 81 -20.32 -12.50 -8.65
CA TYR A 81 -18.99 -13.02 -8.93
C TYR A 81 -18.86 -14.47 -8.46
N GLU A 82 -17.93 -15.22 -9.06
CA GLU A 82 -17.45 -16.45 -8.44
C GLU A 82 -16.96 -16.12 -7.01
N SER A 83 -17.41 -16.91 -6.04
CA SER A 83 -17.19 -16.61 -4.64
C SER A 83 -16.72 -17.81 -3.83
N LEU A 84 -16.02 -17.50 -2.75
CA LEU A 84 -15.73 -18.44 -1.67
C LEU A 84 -16.53 -18.07 -0.43
N THR A 85 -16.99 -19.09 0.30
CA THR A 85 -17.59 -18.90 1.62
C THR A 85 -16.53 -19.04 2.70
N LEU A 86 -16.36 -18.01 3.51
CA LEU A 86 -15.53 -18.01 4.70
C LEU A 86 -16.28 -18.67 5.87
N PRO A 87 -15.56 -19.19 6.89
CA PRO A 87 -16.19 -19.51 8.17
C PRO A 87 -17.00 -18.31 8.70
N SER A 88 -18.19 -18.59 9.26
CA SER A 88 -19.09 -17.55 9.78
C SER A 88 -18.47 -16.79 10.94
N TYR A 89 -19.05 -15.62 11.27
CA TYR A 89 -18.69 -14.84 12.44
C TYR A 89 -18.66 -15.69 13.73
N ALA A 90 -19.72 -16.48 13.96
CA ALA A 90 -19.79 -17.37 15.13
C ALA A 90 -18.62 -18.38 15.15
N ALA A 91 -18.30 -18.99 14.00
CA ALA A 91 -17.21 -19.95 13.91
C ALA A 91 -15.83 -19.31 14.16
N VAL A 92 -15.56 -18.13 13.59
CA VAL A 92 -14.27 -17.45 13.79
C VAL A 92 -14.13 -16.81 15.17
N ARG A 93 -15.25 -16.46 15.82
CA ARG A 93 -15.28 -15.98 17.20
C ARG A 93 -14.90 -17.09 18.18
N ASP A 94 -15.42 -18.30 17.96
CA ASP A 94 -15.31 -19.40 18.91
C ASP A 94 -14.10 -20.33 18.64
N ASP A 95 -13.51 -20.31 17.44
CA ASP A 95 -12.35 -21.13 17.08
C ASP A 95 -11.23 -20.37 16.35
N LYS A 96 -10.05 -20.35 16.98
CA LYS A 96 -8.85 -19.69 16.45
C LYS A 96 -8.37 -20.28 15.12
N LYS A 97 -8.60 -21.59 14.87
CA LYS A 97 -8.20 -22.21 13.59
C LYS A 97 -9.11 -21.75 12.46
N SER A 98 -10.40 -21.63 12.71
CA SER A 98 -11.39 -21.07 11.80
C SER A 98 -11.07 -19.61 11.49
N TYR A 99 -10.72 -18.81 12.49
CA TYR A 99 -10.23 -17.44 12.27
C TYR A 99 -8.99 -17.40 11.38
N ALA A 100 -7.98 -18.21 11.68
CA ALA A 100 -6.75 -18.26 10.89
C ALA A 100 -7.02 -18.69 9.43
N LYS A 101 -7.94 -19.63 9.21
CA LYS A 101 -8.35 -20.06 7.86
C LYS A 101 -9.07 -18.94 7.11
N ALA A 102 -9.99 -18.23 7.76
CA ALA A 102 -10.69 -17.08 7.17
C ALA A 102 -9.70 -15.99 6.75
N ALA A 103 -8.84 -15.56 7.67
CA ALA A 103 -7.82 -14.54 7.43
C ALA A 103 -6.84 -14.94 6.31
N PHE A 104 -6.44 -16.22 6.25
CA PHE A 104 -5.60 -16.73 5.17
C PHE A 104 -6.30 -16.68 3.81
N THR A 105 -7.58 -17.06 3.73
CA THR A 105 -8.35 -16.94 2.49
C THR A 105 -8.53 -15.47 2.08
N GLU A 106 -8.84 -14.58 3.03
CA GLU A 106 -8.96 -13.14 2.77
C GLU A 106 -7.69 -12.54 2.17
N GLN A 107 -6.54 -12.82 2.78
CA GLN A 107 -5.24 -12.33 2.29
C GLN A 107 -4.89 -12.90 0.91
N ASN A 108 -5.22 -14.17 0.66
CA ASN A 108 -4.94 -14.78 -0.63
C ASN A 108 -5.86 -14.26 -1.73
N GLU A 109 -7.10 -13.90 -1.45
CA GLU A 109 -8.01 -13.37 -2.47
C GLU A 109 -7.84 -11.85 -2.71
N GLN A 110 -6.88 -11.19 -2.03
CA GLN A 110 -6.49 -9.79 -2.25
C GLN A 110 -5.61 -9.60 -3.50
N ASP A 111 -6.11 -9.99 -4.67
CA ASP A 111 -5.47 -9.79 -5.97
C ASP A 111 -6.50 -9.44 -7.05
N SER A 112 -6.28 -8.38 -7.83
CA SER A 112 -7.27 -7.93 -8.82
C SER A 112 -7.44 -8.86 -10.03
N VAL A 113 -6.47 -9.73 -10.32
CA VAL A 113 -6.52 -10.61 -11.49
C VAL A 113 -7.21 -11.92 -11.15
N ARG A 114 -6.80 -12.56 -10.05
CA ARG A 114 -7.30 -13.89 -9.65
C ARG A 114 -8.26 -13.88 -8.47
N GLY A 115 -8.36 -12.76 -7.75
CA GLY A 115 -9.17 -12.65 -6.54
C GLY A 115 -10.65 -12.80 -6.84
N ARG A 116 -11.30 -13.64 -6.03
CA ARG A 116 -12.73 -13.91 -6.10
C ARG A 116 -13.50 -13.06 -5.11
N ALA A 117 -14.83 -13.12 -5.20
CA ALA A 117 -15.67 -12.61 -4.13
C ALA A 117 -15.55 -13.49 -2.88
N LEU A 118 -15.77 -12.90 -1.71
CA LEU A 118 -15.78 -13.60 -0.43
C LEU A 118 -17.11 -13.34 0.26
N ILE A 119 -17.67 -14.38 0.87
CA ILE A 119 -18.92 -14.31 1.61
C ILE A 119 -18.69 -14.79 3.04
N GLN A 120 -19.06 -13.98 4.03
CA GLN A 120 -19.05 -14.37 5.43
C GLN A 120 -20.42 -14.14 6.06
N GLU A 121 -21.01 -15.20 6.60
CA GLU A 121 -22.25 -15.11 7.39
C GLU A 121 -21.96 -14.44 8.74
N CYS A 122 -22.85 -13.53 9.16
CA CYS A 122 -22.80 -12.81 10.42
C CYS A 122 -24.22 -12.50 10.89
N ASP A 123 -24.65 -13.15 11.97
CA ASP A 123 -25.92 -12.92 12.67
C ASP A 123 -27.15 -12.98 11.72
N GLY A 124 -27.19 -13.98 10.82
CA GLY A 124 -28.29 -14.20 9.87
C GLY A 124 -28.25 -13.32 8.63
N ARG A 125 -27.20 -12.51 8.45
CA ARG A 125 -26.89 -11.75 7.23
C ARG A 125 -25.56 -12.19 6.63
N TYR A 126 -25.28 -11.77 5.41
CA TYR A 126 -24.10 -12.14 4.66
C TYR A 126 -23.34 -10.89 4.24
N LEU A 127 -22.10 -10.77 4.71
CA LEU A 127 -21.17 -9.81 4.17
C LEU A 127 -20.59 -10.38 2.88
N ILE A 128 -20.79 -9.67 1.77
CA ILE A 128 -20.17 -9.97 0.48
C ILE A 128 -19.06 -8.97 0.24
N GLN A 129 -17.83 -9.42 0.04
CA GLN A 129 -16.75 -8.65 -0.56
C GLN A 129 -16.68 -8.97 -2.05
N ASN A 130 -16.85 -7.97 -2.91
CA ASN A 130 -16.61 -8.09 -4.35
C ASN A 130 -15.11 -8.19 -4.64
N PRO A 131 -14.67 -8.77 -5.79
CA PRO A 131 -13.25 -8.88 -6.14
C PRO A 131 -12.50 -7.55 -6.06
N PRO A 132 -11.18 -7.55 -5.76
CA PRO A 132 -10.41 -6.32 -5.61
C PRO A 132 -10.45 -5.43 -6.85
N VAL A 133 -10.45 -4.12 -6.66
CA VAL A 133 -10.36 -3.16 -7.77
C VAL A 133 -9.08 -3.39 -8.57
N VAL A 134 -9.15 -3.23 -9.90
CA VAL A 134 -7.94 -3.24 -10.74
C VAL A 134 -7.14 -1.97 -10.42
N PRO A 135 -5.88 -2.08 -9.97
CA PRO A 135 -5.06 -0.91 -9.66
C PRO A 135 -4.91 0.00 -10.90
N PRO A 136 -5.13 1.32 -10.76
CA PRO A 136 -4.91 2.25 -11.87
C PRO A 136 -3.42 2.30 -12.21
N GLU A 137 -3.12 2.35 -13.51
CA GLU A 137 -1.75 2.45 -14.04
C GLU A 137 -1.61 3.65 -14.99
N GLY A 138 -0.37 4.13 -15.14
CA GLY A 138 -0.01 5.18 -16.09
C GLY A 138 -0.89 6.41 -15.95
N ARG A 139 -1.53 6.83 -17.06
CA ARG A 139 -2.37 8.04 -17.09
C ARG A 139 -3.52 8.03 -16.10
N ALA A 140 -4.08 6.86 -15.78
CA ALA A 140 -5.17 6.77 -14.81
C ALA A 140 -4.68 7.08 -13.39
N LEU A 141 -3.50 6.58 -13.02
CA LEU A 141 -2.88 6.89 -11.73
C LEU A 141 -2.41 8.34 -11.69
N ASP A 142 -1.80 8.84 -12.77
CA ASP A 142 -1.36 10.23 -12.87
C ASP A 142 -2.54 11.20 -12.68
N ALA A 143 -3.68 10.94 -13.34
CA ALA A 143 -4.88 11.76 -13.22
C ALA A 143 -5.42 11.84 -11.78
N ILE A 144 -5.31 10.75 -11.02
CA ILE A 144 -5.68 10.74 -9.59
C ILE A 144 -4.79 11.70 -8.81
N PHE A 145 -3.47 11.58 -8.96
CA PHE A 145 -2.51 12.41 -8.23
C PHE A 145 -2.47 13.88 -8.71
N GLU A 146 -3.03 14.18 -9.88
CA GLU A 146 -3.10 15.52 -10.47
C GLU A 146 -4.41 16.26 -10.19
N LEU A 147 -5.32 15.67 -9.41
CA LEU A 147 -6.46 16.40 -8.87
C LEU A 147 -5.97 17.61 -8.04
N PRO A 148 -6.76 18.69 -7.95
CA PRO A 148 -6.38 19.92 -7.28
C PRO A 148 -6.44 19.78 -5.75
N TYR A 149 -5.61 18.91 -5.19
CA TYR A 149 -5.50 18.71 -3.75
C TYR A 149 -5.03 20.00 -3.06
N ALA A 150 -5.61 20.30 -1.90
CA ALA A 150 -5.20 21.45 -1.09
C ALA A 150 -3.76 21.34 -0.56
N ARG A 151 -3.20 20.12 -0.51
CA ARG A 151 -1.84 19.80 -0.01
C ARG A 151 -1.56 20.23 1.43
N THR A 152 -2.60 20.54 2.19
CA THR A 152 -2.55 20.85 3.62
C THR A 152 -3.85 20.40 4.30
N TYR A 153 -3.94 20.57 5.61
CA TYR A 153 -5.15 20.30 6.39
C TYR A 153 -6.27 21.32 6.09
N HIS A 154 -7.51 20.96 6.44
CA HIS A 154 -8.67 21.85 6.29
C HIS A 154 -8.59 23.06 7.25
N PRO A 155 -9.00 24.28 6.84
CA PRO A 155 -8.90 25.48 7.69
C PRO A 155 -9.54 25.38 9.08
N ASP A 156 -10.52 24.49 9.27
CA ASP A 156 -11.14 24.25 10.58
C ASP A 156 -10.13 23.78 11.65
N TYR A 157 -9.00 23.20 11.25
CA TYR A 157 -7.94 22.79 12.17
C TYR A 157 -7.07 23.95 12.67
N GLU A 158 -7.12 25.14 12.06
CA GLU A 158 -6.30 26.29 12.45
C GLU A 158 -6.54 26.70 13.91
N ALA A 159 -7.81 26.73 14.33
CA ALA A 159 -8.18 27.03 15.72
C ALA A 159 -7.68 25.98 16.73
N LEU A 160 -7.30 24.79 16.25
CA LEU A 160 -6.73 23.69 17.04
C LEU A 160 -5.19 23.65 16.95
N GLY A 161 -4.56 24.63 16.30
CA GLY A 161 -3.10 24.70 16.10
C GLY A 161 -2.61 23.92 14.88
N GLY A 162 -3.51 23.58 13.94
CA GLY A 162 -3.19 22.84 12.72
C GLY A 162 -3.06 21.33 12.92
N VAL A 163 -2.47 20.64 11.93
CA VAL A 163 -2.22 19.20 11.98
C VAL A 163 -0.70 18.96 11.90
N PRO A 164 -0.01 18.63 13.02
CA PRO A 164 1.45 18.49 13.06
C PRO A 164 2.03 17.52 12.01
N ALA A 165 1.28 16.48 11.65
CA ALA A 165 1.71 15.51 10.64
C ALA A 165 1.93 16.15 9.25
N ILE A 166 1.28 17.28 8.92
CA ILE A 166 1.49 17.98 7.66
C ILE A 166 2.90 18.55 7.55
N GLU A 167 3.52 19.00 8.64
CA GLU A 167 4.88 19.55 8.61
C GLU A 167 5.90 18.53 8.11
N GLU A 168 5.71 17.26 8.49
CA GLU A 168 6.56 16.14 8.09
C GLU A 168 6.40 15.80 6.59
N VAL A 169 5.19 15.94 6.03
CA VAL A 169 4.86 15.42 4.69
C VAL A 169 4.58 16.47 3.61
N GLN A 170 4.48 17.76 3.94
CA GLN A 170 4.05 18.84 3.03
C GLN A 170 4.84 18.93 1.71
N PHE A 171 6.15 18.62 1.76
CA PHE A 171 7.07 18.65 0.62
C PHE A 171 7.54 17.25 0.20
N SER A 172 6.73 16.24 0.49
CA SER A 172 6.93 14.87 0.06
C SER A 172 6.10 14.55 -1.19
N ILE A 173 6.58 13.59 -1.99
CA ILE A 173 5.91 13.12 -3.21
C ILE A 173 5.75 11.61 -3.15
N ILE A 174 4.51 11.14 -3.32
CA ILE A 174 4.22 9.70 -3.43
C ILE A 174 4.28 9.31 -4.90
N HIS A 175 5.16 8.37 -5.27
CA HIS A 175 5.34 7.95 -6.66
C HIS A 175 4.77 6.57 -7.00
N ASN A 176 4.43 5.75 -6.01
CA ASN A 176 3.90 4.40 -6.21
C ASN A 176 2.79 4.01 -5.21
N ARG A 177 2.12 2.90 -5.52
CA ARG A 177 1.19 2.17 -4.64
C ARG A 177 1.46 0.68 -4.68
N GLY A 178 1.02 -0.02 -3.64
CA GLY A 178 1.17 -1.46 -3.48
C GLY A 178 2.54 -1.85 -2.92
N CYS A 179 2.66 -3.10 -2.46
CA CYS A 179 3.91 -3.64 -1.95
C CYS A 179 3.98 -5.15 -2.16
N PHE A 180 4.82 -5.62 -3.08
CA PHE A 180 5.07 -7.06 -3.27
C PHE A 180 5.95 -7.67 -2.17
N GLY A 181 6.42 -6.84 -1.24
CA GLY A 181 7.18 -7.26 -0.08
C GLY A 181 6.42 -8.20 0.84
N SER A 182 5.10 -8.01 0.96
CA SER A 182 4.14 -8.95 1.56
C SER A 182 4.52 -9.50 2.95
N CYS A 183 5.11 -8.68 3.82
CA CYS A 183 5.44 -9.08 5.19
C CYS A 183 4.16 -9.45 5.94
N ASN A 184 4.17 -10.55 6.70
CA ASN A 184 2.96 -11.15 7.28
C ASN A 184 2.25 -10.28 8.34
N PHE A 185 2.97 -9.33 8.93
CA PHE A 185 2.44 -8.39 9.92
C PHE A 185 1.96 -7.06 9.31
N CYS A 186 2.21 -6.84 8.02
CA CYS A 186 2.00 -5.55 7.39
C CYS A 186 0.62 -5.47 6.72
N ALA A 187 -0.14 -4.42 7.04
CA ALA A 187 -1.44 -4.15 6.45
C ALA A 187 -1.39 -3.72 4.96
N LEU A 188 -0.22 -3.35 4.43
CA LEU A 188 -0.11 -2.81 3.07
C LEU A 188 -0.55 -3.79 1.98
N SER A 189 -0.20 -5.07 2.11
CA SER A 189 -0.61 -6.08 1.12
C SER A 189 -2.12 -6.30 1.15
N LEU A 190 -2.74 -6.23 2.34
CA LEU A 190 -4.19 -6.37 2.51
C LEU A 190 -4.95 -5.13 2.05
N HIS A 191 -4.41 -3.93 2.26
CA HIS A 191 -5.05 -2.68 1.88
C HIS A 191 -4.75 -2.31 0.41
N GLN A 192 -3.49 -2.18 0.03
CA GLN A 192 -3.10 -1.72 -1.32
C GLN A 192 -2.82 -2.84 -2.32
N GLY A 193 -2.71 -4.09 -1.85
CA GLY A 193 -2.36 -5.22 -2.71
C GLY A 193 -0.86 -5.43 -2.90
N ARG A 194 -0.52 -6.59 -3.47
CA ARG A 194 0.86 -7.01 -3.76
C ARG A 194 1.33 -6.59 -5.15
N TYR A 195 0.45 -5.99 -5.95
CA TYR A 195 0.76 -5.47 -7.26
C TYR A 195 1.17 -4.00 -7.16
N VAL A 196 2.37 -3.67 -7.63
CA VAL A 196 2.88 -2.31 -7.54
C VAL A 196 2.58 -1.54 -8.83
N THR A 197 1.98 -0.37 -8.66
CA THR A 197 1.76 0.61 -9.72
C THR A 197 2.53 1.87 -9.41
N ALA A 198 2.97 2.59 -10.44
CA ALA A 198 3.75 3.79 -10.25
C ALA A 198 3.34 4.88 -11.24
N ARG A 199 3.44 6.12 -10.79
CA ARG A 199 3.17 7.32 -11.58
C ARG A 199 4.22 7.48 -12.67
N SER A 200 3.86 8.14 -13.76
CA SER A 200 4.84 8.57 -14.75
C SER A 200 5.82 9.58 -14.14
N HIS A 201 7.03 9.65 -14.69
CA HIS A 201 8.00 10.66 -14.28
C HIS A 201 7.42 12.07 -14.50
N ASP A 202 6.70 12.28 -15.60
CA ASP A 202 6.12 13.58 -15.92
C ASP A 202 5.08 14.03 -14.89
N SER A 203 4.26 13.11 -14.37
CA SER A 203 3.31 13.42 -13.29
C SER A 203 4.03 13.83 -12.02
N VAL A 204 5.06 13.07 -11.61
CA VAL A 204 5.86 13.36 -10.43
C VAL A 204 6.61 14.70 -10.58
N LEU A 205 7.15 14.99 -11.76
CA LEU A 205 7.83 16.25 -12.05
C LEU A 205 6.87 17.45 -12.06
N ARG A 206 5.63 17.29 -12.53
CA ARG A 206 4.60 18.33 -12.44
C ARG A 206 4.27 18.66 -10.98
N GLU A 207 4.09 17.64 -10.14
CA GLU A 207 3.85 17.86 -8.71
C GLU A 207 5.07 18.51 -8.03
N ALA A 208 6.28 18.09 -8.35
CA ALA A 208 7.49 18.72 -7.84
C ALA A 208 7.56 20.22 -8.18
N LYS A 209 7.17 20.61 -9.40
CA LYS A 209 7.08 22.03 -9.80
C LYS A 209 6.04 22.80 -9.00
N GLN A 210 4.90 22.18 -8.65
CA GLN A 210 3.91 22.79 -7.76
C GLN A 210 4.49 22.98 -6.35
N ILE A 211 5.18 21.98 -5.81
CA ILE A 211 5.88 22.06 -4.51
C ILE A 211 6.92 23.18 -4.51
N ILE A 212 7.70 23.32 -5.58
CA ILE A 212 8.73 24.38 -5.71
C ILE A 212 8.09 25.77 -5.65
N ALA A 213 6.89 25.93 -6.23
CA ALA A 213 6.15 27.18 -6.21
C ALA A 213 5.37 27.43 -4.90
N SER A 214 5.27 26.43 -4.01
CA SER A 214 4.51 26.55 -2.77
C SER A 214 5.22 27.43 -1.73
N PRO A 215 4.46 28.20 -0.93
CA PRO A 215 5.01 28.95 0.20
C PRO A 215 5.81 28.06 1.15
N GLY A 216 6.94 28.57 1.65
CA GLY A 216 7.76 27.87 2.63
C GLY A 216 8.70 26.80 2.06
N PHE A 217 8.67 26.51 0.76
CA PHE A 217 9.63 25.59 0.15
C PHE A 217 11.06 26.17 0.19
N LYS A 218 12.00 25.43 0.80
CA LYS A 218 13.40 25.89 1.01
C LYS A 218 14.42 25.23 0.07
N GLY A 219 13.93 24.49 -0.92
CA GLY A 219 14.74 23.70 -1.85
C GLY A 219 14.92 22.23 -1.46
N TYR A 220 14.15 21.70 -0.51
CA TYR A 220 14.28 20.32 -0.04
C TYR A 220 12.98 19.57 -0.32
N ILE A 221 13.03 18.60 -1.22
CA ILE A 221 11.96 17.59 -1.33
C ILE A 221 12.20 16.60 -0.19
N HIS A 222 11.26 16.56 0.76
CA HIS A 222 11.42 15.84 2.03
C HIS A 222 11.43 14.33 1.83
N ASP A 223 10.65 13.82 0.89
CA ASP A 223 10.62 12.42 0.54
C ASP A 223 10.12 12.25 -0.89
N VAL A 224 10.69 11.29 -1.61
CA VAL A 224 10.11 10.75 -2.85
C VAL A 224 9.90 9.28 -2.58
N GLY A 225 8.67 8.89 -2.29
CA GLY A 225 8.41 7.60 -1.66
C GLY A 225 7.06 7.00 -1.98
N GLY A 226 6.59 6.18 -1.06
CA GLY A 226 5.37 5.39 -1.17
C GLY A 226 5.36 4.30 -0.11
N PRO A 227 4.43 3.34 -0.18
CA PRO A 227 4.42 2.15 0.69
C PRO A 227 5.78 1.46 0.83
N THR A 228 6.55 1.44 -0.25
CA THR A 228 7.95 1.01 -0.28
C THR A 228 8.66 1.85 -1.33
N ALA A 229 9.66 2.63 -0.93
CA ALA A 229 10.20 3.71 -1.75
C ALA A 229 10.85 3.20 -3.06
N ASP A 230 11.54 2.08 -2.97
CA ASP A 230 12.38 1.51 -4.02
C ASP A 230 11.64 0.61 -5.03
N PHE A 231 10.30 0.57 -4.98
CA PHE A 231 9.49 -0.16 -5.95
C PHE A 231 8.86 0.77 -6.99
N ARG A 232 8.99 0.41 -8.28
CA ARG A 232 8.42 1.20 -9.40
C ARG A 232 7.51 0.41 -10.34
N GLY A 233 7.32 -0.89 -10.07
CA GLY A 233 6.48 -1.73 -10.89
C GLY A 233 6.29 -3.12 -10.27
N PRO A 234 5.54 -3.99 -10.96
CA PRO A 234 5.31 -5.35 -10.47
C PRO A 234 6.63 -6.09 -10.24
N ALA A 235 6.64 -6.98 -9.26
CA ALA A 235 7.80 -7.80 -8.91
C ALA A 235 8.33 -8.57 -10.13
N CYS A 236 7.44 -9.07 -11.00
CA CYS A 236 7.80 -9.79 -12.20
C CYS A 236 6.78 -9.60 -13.34
N LYS A 237 7.19 -9.89 -14.57
CA LYS A 237 6.34 -9.75 -15.77
C LYS A 237 5.04 -10.56 -15.74
N LYS A 238 5.02 -11.68 -14.99
CA LYS A 238 3.85 -12.58 -14.89
C LYS A 238 2.68 -11.97 -14.12
N GLN A 239 2.95 -11.04 -13.19
CA GLN A 239 1.89 -10.46 -12.35
C GLN A 239 0.82 -9.73 -13.16
N LYS A 240 1.16 -9.20 -14.33
CA LYS A 240 0.21 -8.50 -15.22
C LYS A 240 -0.91 -9.39 -15.74
N THR A 241 -0.63 -10.67 -15.98
CA THR A 241 -1.59 -11.59 -16.62
C THR A 241 -2.10 -12.67 -15.69
N ALA A 242 -1.29 -13.11 -14.73
CA ALA A 242 -1.63 -14.20 -13.81
C ALA A 242 -1.91 -13.71 -12.37
N GLY A 243 -1.77 -12.41 -12.11
CA GLY A 243 -1.77 -11.87 -10.76
C GLY A 243 -0.56 -12.35 -9.95
N THR A 244 -0.61 -12.08 -8.65
CA THR A 244 0.46 -12.49 -7.73
C THR A 244 0.30 -13.95 -7.34
N CYS A 245 1.41 -14.70 -7.24
CA CYS A 245 1.36 -16.11 -6.83
C CYS A 245 0.64 -16.27 -5.47
N PRO A 246 -0.34 -17.19 -5.35
CA PRO A 246 -1.03 -17.44 -4.09
C PRO A 246 -0.08 -18.04 -3.04
N ASP A 247 0.67 -19.08 -3.42
CA ASP A 247 1.45 -19.88 -2.47
C ASP A 247 2.91 -19.44 -2.35
N ARG A 248 3.25 -18.23 -2.82
CA ARG A 248 4.64 -17.76 -2.86
C ARG A 248 4.77 -16.26 -2.62
N GLN A 249 5.69 -15.90 -1.72
CA GLN A 249 6.14 -14.51 -1.55
C GLN A 249 7.29 -14.19 -2.51
N CYS A 250 7.35 -12.94 -2.97
CA CYS A 250 8.33 -12.53 -3.99
C CYS A 250 9.75 -12.50 -3.45
N LEU A 251 9.92 -12.06 -2.19
CA LEU A 251 11.24 -11.82 -1.58
C LEU A 251 11.62 -12.82 -0.48
N PHE A 252 10.70 -13.66 -0.01
CA PHE A 252 10.88 -14.55 1.13
C PHE A 252 10.44 -16.00 0.81
N PRO A 253 11.05 -17.05 1.43
CA PRO A 253 12.25 -17.02 2.29
C PRO A 253 13.54 -16.76 1.52
N THR A 254 13.52 -17.07 0.23
CA THR A 254 14.55 -16.69 -0.73
C THR A 254 13.87 -15.94 -1.88
N PRO A 255 14.43 -14.82 -2.35
CA PRO A 255 13.74 -14.06 -3.37
C PRO A 255 13.62 -14.86 -4.67
N CYS A 256 12.44 -14.78 -5.27
CA CYS A 256 12.08 -15.53 -6.47
C CYS A 256 12.98 -15.14 -7.65
N PRO A 257 13.45 -16.10 -8.46
CA PRO A 257 14.34 -15.81 -9.59
C PRO A 257 13.66 -15.00 -10.71
N ALA A 258 12.32 -14.93 -10.72
CA ALA A 258 11.58 -14.13 -11.67
C ALA A 258 11.47 -12.65 -11.25
N VAL A 259 11.90 -12.28 -10.04
CA VAL A 259 11.87 -10.89 -9.57
C VAL A 259 12.86 -10.06 -10.38
N ASP A 260 12.41 -8.92 -10.89
CA ASP A 260 13.29 -7.96 -11.56
C ASP A 260 13.91 -7.01 -10.53
N PHE A 261 15.20 -7.20 -10.25
CA PHE A 261 15.98 -6.35 -9.35
C PHE A 261 16.60 -5.21 -10.17
N ASP A 262 15.85 -4.14 -10.36
CA ASP A 262 16.23 -3.02 -11.23
C ASP A 262 15.66 -1.70 -10.71
N HIS A 263 16.54 -0.83 -10.23
CA HIS A 263 16.19 0.51 -9.75
C HIS A 263 16.45 1.61 -10.78
N SER A 264 16.77 1.28 -12.03
CA SER A 264 17.15 2.27 -13.05
C SER A 264 16.06 3.33 -13.26
N ASP A 265 14.78 2.91 -13.25
CA ASP A 265 13.63 3.81 -13.36
C ASP A 265 13.54 4.77 -12.16
N TYR A 266 13.67 4.24 -10.94
CA TYR A 266 13.62 5.05 -9.72
C TYR A 266 14.80 6.02 -9.61
N MET A 267 16.02 5.55 -9.91
CA MET A 267 17.22 6.37 -9.95
C MET A 267 17.07 7.51 -10.97
N SER A 268 16.56 7.21 -12.16
CA SER A 268 16.32 8.23 -13.19
C SER A 268 15.28 9.27 -12.74
N LEU A 269 14.24 8.86 -12.02
CA LEU A 269 13.25 9.78 -11.45
C LEU A 269 13.89 10.74 -10.47
N LEU A 270 14.65 10.22 -9.50
CA LEU A 270 15.34 11.01 -8.50
C LEU A 270 16.34 11.99 -9.13
N GLN A 271 17.11 11.55 -10.14
CA GLN A 271 18.02 12.40 -10.88
C GLN A 271 17.31 13.56 -11.59
N LYS A 272 16.18 13.30 -12.25
CA LYS A 272 15.37 14.34 -12.89
C LYS A 272 14.83 15.34 -11.87
N LEU A 273 14.42 14.89 -10.68
CA LEU A 273 13.96 15.76 -9.59
C LEU A 273 15.09 16.64 -9.03
N ARG A 274 16.30 16.10 -8.87
CA ARG A 274 17.47 16.89 -8.44
C ARG A 274 17.85 17.98 -9.44
N ALA A 275 17.58 17.77 -10.72
CA ALA A 275 17.91 18.70 -11.80
C ALA A 275 16.91 19.85 -11.96
N LEU A 276 15.81 19.88 -11.19
CA LEU A 276 14.83 20.96 -11.24
C LEU A 276 15.38 22.24 -10.59
N ASP A 277 15.17 23.38 -11.26
CA ASP A 277 15.51 24.69 -10.70
C ASP A 277 14.78 24.93 -9.38
N GLY A 278 15.52 25.43 -8.38
CA GLY A 278 15.02 25.64 -7.02
C GLY A 278 15.16 24.43 -6.10
N VAL A 279 15.51 23.23 -6.61
CA VAL A 279 15.79 22.04 -5.78
C VAL A 279 17.27 22.01 -5.39
N LYS A 280 17.53 21.95 -4.08
CA LYS A 280 18.86 21.76 -3.48
C LYS A 280 19.13 20.28 -3.17
N LYS A 281 18.12 19.58 -2.64
CA LYS A 281 18.19 18.16 -2.27
C LYS A 281 16.84 17.48 -2.45
N VAL A 282 16.92 16.20 -2.76
CA VAL A 282 15.79 15.27 -2.83
C VAL A 282 16.12 14.14 -1.89
N PHE A 283 15.31 13.90 -0.87
CA PHE A 283 15.55 12.83 0.08
C PHE A 283 14.65 11.63 -0.17
N VAL A 284 15.11 10.47 0.31
CA VAL A 284 14.29 9.27 0.42
C VAL A 284 14.24 8.90 1.90
N ARG A 285 13.12 9.25 2.54
CA ARG A 285 12.83 9.01 3.96
C ARG A 285 11.81 7.87 4.15
N SER A 286 11.07 7.51 3.10
CA SER A 286 10.25 6.31 3.07
C SER A 286 11.11 5.05 3.18
N GLY A 287 10.54 3.98 3.76
CA GLY A 287 11.25 2.72 3.95
C GLY A 287 11.66 2.06 2.62
N ILE A 288 12.89 1.55 2.58
CA ILE A 288 13.47 0.80 1.47
C ILE A 288 13.55 -0.68 1.81
N ARG A 289 13.36 -1.55 0.81
CA ARG A 289 13.61 -2.99 0.95
C ARG A 289 15.07 -3.31 0.65
N TYR A 290 15.88 -3.29 1.70
CA TYR A 290 17.32 -3.56 1.60
C TYR A 290 17.66 -4.91 0.94
N ASP A 291 16.82 -5.93 1.11
CA ASP A 291 16.98 -7.25 0.49
C ASP A 291 16.61 -7.29 -1.00
N TYR A 292 15.87 -6.29 -1.47
CA TYR A 292 15.68 -6.00 -2.88
C TYR A 292 16.85 -5.16 -3.42
N MET A 293 17.20 -4.07 -2.73
CA MET A 293 18.27 -3.16 -3.14
C MET A 293 19.63 -3.84 -3.31
N ILE A 294 20.05 -4.68 -2.36
CA ILE A 294 21.37 -5.37 -2.42
C ILE A 294 21.50 -6.36 -3.57
N ARG A 295 20.38 -6.70 -4.24
CA ARG A 295 20.36 -7.61 -5.39
C ARG A 295 20.38 -6.90 -6.73
N ASP A 296 20.26 -5.57 -6.74
CA ASP A 296 20.43 -4.78 -7.96
C ASP A 296 21.91 -4.78 -8.37
N LYS A 297 22.18 -5.27 -9.58
CA LYS A 297 23.52 -5.29 -10.19
C LYS A 297 23.60 -4.41 -11.44
N LYS A 298 22.53 -3.72 -11.81
CA LYS A 298 22.35 -3.03 -13.09
C LYS A 298 22.51 -1.51 -12.96
N SER A 299 21.89 -0.92 -11.94
CA SER A 299 21.63 0.53 -11.94
C SER A 299 22.69 1.38 -11.23
N GLY A 300 23.43 0.81 -10.28
CA GLY A 300 24.30 1.58 -9.38
C GLY A 300 23.53 2.39 -8.33
N PHE A 301 22.23 2.14 -8.16
CA PHE A 301 21.32 2.93 -7.32
C PHE A 301 21.78 3.07 -5.87
N PHE A 302 22.36 2.04 -5.25
CA PHE A 302 22.78 2.12 -3.84
C PHE A 302 23.82 3.24 -3.63
N GLY A 303 24.79 3.37 -4.53
CA GLY A 303 25.77 4.46 -4.50
C GLY A 303 25.13 5.83 -4.72
N ASP A 304 24.24 5.96 -5.71
CA ASP A 304 23.51 7.22 -5.96
C ASP A 304 22.64 7.63 -4.76
N LEU A 305 21.96 6.67 -4.13
CA LEU A 305 21.17 6.87 -2.92
C LEU A 305 22.03 7.43 -1.78
N VAL A 306 23.14 6.77 -1.42
CA VAL A 306 24.05 7.20 -0.35
C VAL A 306 24.65 8.58 -0.66
N CYS A 307 25.07 8.80 -1.91
CA CYS A 307 25.72 10.04 -2.31
C CYS A 307 24.78 11.26 -2.24
N HIS A 308 23.50 11.08 -2.57
CA HIS A 308 22.61 12.20 -2.87
C HIS A 308 21.31 12.27 -2.07
N HIS A 309 20.80 11.16 -1.56
CA HIS A 309 19.39 11.01 -1.16
C HIS A 309 19.16 10.66 0.31
N VAL A 310 20.22 10.37 1.06
CA VAL A 310 20.14 10.12 2.51
C VAL A 310 20.32 11.42 3.30
N SER A 311 19.35 11.75 4.17
CA SER A 311 19.36 12.92 5.04
C SER A 311 20.01 12.61 6.41
N GLY A 312 21.24 12.09 6.40
CA GLY A 312 21.96 11.67 7.61
C GLY A 312 21.59 10.27 8.10
N GLN A 313 20.31 9.88 8.09
CA GLN A 313 19.87 8.53 8.46
C GLN A 313 19.10 7.86 7.32
N LEU A 314 19.52 6.66 6.93
CA LEU A 314 18.81 5.82 5.96
C LEU A 314 17.89 4.84 6.69
N LYS A 315 16.58 5.05 6.55
CA LYS A 315 15.58 4.21 7.22
C LYS A 315 15.41 2.87 6.53
N VAL A 316 15.85 1.81 7.20
CA VAL A 316 15.58 0.42 6.85
C VAL A 316 15.00 -0.33 8.05
N ALA A 317 14.20 -1.36 7.78
CA ALA A 317 13.52 -2.13 8.82
C ALA A 317 13.96 -3.60 8.77
N PRO A 318 15.02 -4.00 9.51
CA PRO A 318 15.36 -5.40 9.69
C PRO A 318 14.33 -6.14 10.56
N GLU A 319 13.51 -5.39 11.31
CA GLU A 319 12.43 -5.82 12.21
C GLU A 319 12.86 -6.63 13.43
N HIS A 320 13.77 -7.60 13.27
CA HIS A 320 14.17 -8.50 14.34
C HIS A 320 15.53 -9.16 14.06
N ILE A 321 16.17 -9.75 15.07
CA ILE A 321 17.44 -10.50 14.92
C ILE A 321 17.25 -12.03 14.90
N SER A 322 16.22 -12.53 15.60
CA SER A 322 15.92 -13.97 15.65
C SER A 322 15.44 -14.49 14.29
N LYS A 323 16.16 -15.47 13.76
CA LYS A 323 15.81 -16.20 12.53
C LYS A 323 14.38 -16.75 12.57
N ASN A 324 13.95 -17.29 13.72
CA ASN A 324 12.62 -17.87 13.87
C ASN A 324 11.52 -16.80 13.74
N VAL A 325 11.71 -15.65 14.40
CA VAL A 325 10.75 -14.54 14.35
C VAL A 325 10.68 -13.97 12.93
N LEU A 326 11.84 -13.70 12.30
CA LEU A 326 11.91 -13.21 10.92
C LEU A 326 11.24 -14.16 9.92
N HIS A 327 11.36 -15.47 10.15
CA HIS A 327 10.69 -16.47 9.32
C HIS A 327 9.17 -16.29 9.34
N TYR A 328 8.57 -16.19 10.52
CA TYR A 328 7.12 -15.98 10.64
C TYR A 328 6.67 -14.57 10.22
N MET A 329 7.55 -13.58 10.26
CA MET A 329 7.26 -12.24 9.73
C MET A 329 7.33 -12.15 8.21
N GLY A 330 7.92 -13.14 7.53
CA GLY A 330 8.16 -13.10 6.08
C GLY A 330 9.29 -12.13 5.70
N LYS A 331 10.29 -11.97 6.57
CA LYS A 331 11.42 -11.03 6.41
C LYS A 331 12.73 -11.77 6.15
N PRO A 332 13.67 -11.18 5.39
CA PRO A 332 15.01 -11.74 5.21
C PRO A 332 15.73 -11.90 6.56
N TYR A 333 16.65 -12.86 6.64
CA TYR A 333 17.42 -13.11 7.86
C TYR A 333 18.53 -12.06 8.07
N ALA A 334 19.08 -12.03 9.29
CA ALA A 334 20.04 -11.03 9.74
C ALA A 334 21.31 -10.94 8.88
N ASP A 335 21.74 -12.03 8.22
CA ASP A 335 22.89 -12.03 7.32
C ASP A 335 22.69 -11.10 6.11
N VAL A 336 21.45 -10.96 5.63
CA VAL A 336 21.12 -10.05 4.54
C VAL A 336 21.27 -8.59 4.99
N PHE A 337 20.84 -8.29 6.21
CA PHE A 337 21.00 -6.96 6.80
C PHE A 337 22.48 -6.64 7.08
N GLN A 338 23.27 -7.61 7.55
CA GLN A 338 24.70 -7.38 7.78
C GLN A 338 25.42 -7.01 6.47
N ARG A 339 25.21 -7.79 5.40
CA ARG A 339 25.80 -7.47 4.08
C ARG A 339 25.36 -6.10 3.57
N PHE A 340 24.11 -5.74 3.82
CA PHE A 340 23.57 -4.43 3.47
C PHE A 340 24.27 -3.30 4.25
N SER A 341 24.42 -3.48 5.56
CA SER A 341 25.09 -2.55 6.45
C SER A 341 26.55 -2.35 6.08
N ASP A 342 27.28 -3.43 5.81
CA ASP A 342 28.68 -3.39 5.40
C ASP A 342 28.83 -2.59 4.09
N GLU A 343 27.96 -2.85 3.11
CA GLU A 343 27.97 -2.12 1.84
C GLU A 343 27.57 -0.65 2.00
N PHE A 344 26.59 -0.34 2.86
CA PHE A 344 26.20 1.05 3.17
C PHE A 344 27.38 1.85 3.73
N TYR A 345 28.05 1.34 4.75
CA TYR A 345 29.17 2.06 5.37
C TYR A 345 30.38 2.15 4.43
N ARG A 346 30.65 1.11 3.63
CA ARG A 346 31.66 1.17 2.58
C ARG A 346 31.36 2.28 1.56
N LEU A 347 30.10 2.42 1.12
CA LEU A 347 29.68 3.49 0.21
C LEU A 347 29.75 4.87 0.88
N CYS A 348 29.44 4.97 2.17
CA CYS A 348 29.60 6.21 2.93
C CYS A 348 31.06 6.67 2.94
N GLU A 349 32.00 5.77 3.21
CA GLU A 349 33.44 6.06 3.15
C GLU A 349 33.87 6.51 1.74
N VAL A 350 33.46 5.78 0.70
CA VAL A 350 33.77 6.10 -0.70
C VAL A 350 33.26 7.48 -1.10
N HIS A 351 32.09 7.89 -0.61
CA HIS A 351 31.46 9.16 -0.94
C HIS A 351 31.74 10.28 0.09
N GLY A 352 32.57 10.01 1.11
CA GLY A 352 32.88 10.97 2.18
C GLY A 352 31.63 11.44 2.93
N LYS A 353 30.71 10.52 3.22
CA LYS A 353 29.44 10.79 3.90
C LYS A 353 29.49 10.31 5.34
N GLU A 354 29.08 11.18 6.25
CA GLU A 354 28.75 10.81 7.63
C GLU A 354 27.24 10.56 7.70
N GLN A 355 26.86 9.29 7.59
CA GLN A 355 25.47 8.83 7.59
C GLN A 355 25.34 7.53 8.39
N TYR A 356 24.11 7.22 8.81
CA TYR A 356 23.80 6.12 9.72
C TYR A 356 22.59 5.32 9.25
N LEU A 357 22.44 4.08 9.75
CA LEU A 357 21.25 3.24 9.59
C LEU A 357 20.32 3.37 10.80
#